data_AF-A0A9E3G6W2-F1
#
_entry.id   AF-A0A9E3G6W2-F1
#
_cell.length_a   1.000
_cell.length_b   1.000
_cell.length_c   1.000
_cell.angle_alpha   90.00
_cell.angle_beta   90.00
_cell.angle_gamma   90.00
#
_symmetry.space_group_name_H-M   'P 1'
#
loop_
_entity.id
_entity.type
_entity.pdbx_description
1 polymer ?
#
loop_
_entity_poly.entity_id
_entity_poly.type
_entity_poly.pdbx_seq_one_letter_code
_entity_poly.pdbx_strand_id
1 'polypeptide(L)'
;MLARLFAEGNPPWRLKGAYALELKLQTARATKDVDLGLAAAPARSVGADRSADSLLDVLQAAAARDLSDFFVFLIGEPTLELDAPYGGARYPVEAALDGRTFAKFHLDVGIGDMQGEPAEVVTPRDWLGFAGIAAPAFPSISREEHFAEKLHAYTLPRTGQPNSRVKDLIDLVLLMETGALNPERLRNAVRDTFSRRGTHELPIVLEPPPTFW
;
A
#
# COMPACT_ATOMS: atom_id res chain seq x y z
N MET A 1 -0.17 -1.90 -14.18
CA MET A 1 0.62 -1.01 -13.30
C MET A 1 1.54 -1.78 -12.37
N LEU A 2 1.04 -2.63 -11.46
CA LEU A 2 1.92 -3.33 -10.48
C LEU A 2 3.06 -4.12 -11.14
N ALA A 3 2.81 -4.86 -12.22
CA ALA A 3 3.86 -5.54 -12.97
C ALA A 3 5.02 -4.62 -13.37
N ARG A 4 4.75 -3.35 -13.69
CA ARG A 4 5.76 -2.35 -14.08
C ARG A 4 6.49 -1.75 -12.88
N LEU A 5 5.74 -1.45 -11.81
CA LEU A 5 6.29 -0.92 -10.56
C LEU A 5 7.19 -1.94 -9.85
N PHE A 6 6.97 -3.23 -10.08
CA PHE A 6 7.75 -4.32 -9.48
C PHE A 6 8.57 -5.11 -10.53
N ALA A 7 8.77 -4.55 -11.73
CA ALA A 7 9.51 -5.22 -12.80
C ALA A 7 11.00 -5.43 -12.46
N GLU A 8 11.57 -4.55 -11.64
CA GLU A 8 12.95 -4.68 -11.16
C GLU A 8 12.98 -5.56 -9.91
N GLY A 9 14.02 -6.39 -9.78
CA GLY A 9 14.11 -7.41 -8.72
C GLY A 9 14.23 -6.89 -7.29
N ASN A 10 14.41 -5.57 -7.09
CA ASN A 10 14.48 -4.95 -5.76
C ASN A 10 13.87 -3.54 -5.75
N PRO A 11 12.53 -3.42 -5.88
CA PRO A 11 11.88 -2.13 -5.87
C PRO A 11 11.95 -1.50 -4.46
N PRO A 12 12.06 -0.16 -4.34
CA PRO A 12 12.22 0.50 -3.04
C PRO A 12 10.92 0.56 -2.21
N TRP A 13 9.80 0.13 -2.79
CA TRP A 13 8.47 0.12 -2.18
C TRP A 13 7.91 -1.29 -2.04
N ARG A 14 6.96 -1.45 -1.11
CA ARG A 14 6.14 -2.66 -0.95
C ARG A 14 4.68 -2.36 -1.15
N LEU A 15 3.95 -3.34 -1.68
CA LEU A 15 2.49 -3.25 -1.75
C LEU A 15 1.89 -3.41 -0.35
N LYS A 16 0.95 -2.53 -0.01
CA LYS A 16 0.21 -2.58 1.24
C LYS A 16 -1.27 -2.21 1.05
N GLY A 17 -1.93 -1.83 2.15
CA GLY A 17 -3.31 -1.38 2.13
C GLY A 17 -4.32 -2.47 1.82
N ALA A 18 -5.53 -2.06 1.45
CA ALA A 18 -6.65 -2.99 1.24
C ALA A 18 -6.49 -3.78 -0.06
N TYR A 19 -5.85 -3.21 -1.09
CA TYR A 19 -5.66 -3.92 -2.36
C TYR A 19 -4.70 -5.10 -2.19
N ALA A 20 -3.62 -4.94 -1.42
CA ALA A 20 -2.76 -6.07 -1.06
C ALA A 20 -3.53 -7.20 -0.37
N LEU A 21 -4.46 -6.87 0.55
CA LEU A 21 -5.27 -7.86 1.23
C LEU A 21 -6.24 -8.56 0.28
N GLU A 22 -6.86 -7.84 -0.66
CA GLU A 22 -7.70 -8.41 -1.72
C GLU A 22 -6.92 -9.42 -2.56
N LEU A 23 -5.67 -9.11 -2.91
CA LEU A 23 -4.82 -10.02 -3.67
C LEU A 23 -4.40 -11.27 -2.86
N LYS A 24 -4.30 -11.15 -1.53
CA LYS A 24 -3.92 -12.24 -0.63
C LYS A 24 -5.08 -13.12 -0.20
N LEU A 25 -6.26 -12.52 -0.04
CA LEU A 25 -7.44 -13.12 0.58
C LEU A 25 -8.60 -12.97 -0.41
N GLN A 26 -9.06 -14.08 -0.99
CA GLN A 26 -10.12 -14.07 -2.01
C GLN A 26 -11.45 -13.47 -1.51
N THR A 27 -11.63 -13.37 -0.20
CA THR A 27 -12.83 -12.83 0.46
C THR A 27 -12.66 -11.38 0.94
N ALA A 28 -11.50 -10.75 0.71
CA ALA A 28 -11.33 -9.34 1.05
C ALA A 28 -12.20 -8.45 0.15
N ARG A 29 -12.59 -7.30 0.71
CA ARG A 29 -13.41 -6.32 0.00
C ARG A 29 -12.67 -5.75 -1.22
N ALA A 30 -13.43 -5.46 -2.27
CA ALA A 30 -12.88 -4.78 -3.45
C ALA A 30 -12.40 -3.35 -3.12
N THR A 31 -11.26 -2.98 -3.68
CA THR A 31 -10.77 -1.58 -3.70
C THR A 31 -10.10 -1.28 -5.04
N LYS A 32 -10.11 0.00 -5.44
CA LYS A 32 -9.48 0.44 -6.69
C LYS A 32 -8.13 1.12 -6.47
N ASP A 33 -7.94 1.72 -5.29
CA ASP A 33 -6.73 2.47 -4.97
C ASP A 33 -5.60 1.50 -4.58
N VAL A 34 -4.39 1.85 -4.98
CA VAL A 34 -3.17 1.07 -4.73
C VAL A 34 -2.34 1.80 -3.68
N ASP A 35 -1.96 1.11 -2.62
CA ASP A 35 -1.12 1.66 -1.56
C ASP A 35 0.30 1.07 -1.62
N LEU A 36 1.31 1.94 -1.63
CA LEU A 36 2.73 1.59 -1.52
C LEU A 36 3.36 2.19 -0.27
N GLY A 37 4.24 1.43 0.36
CA GLY A 37 5.05 1.88 1.48
C GLY A 37 6.54 1.89 1.16
N LEU A 38 7.22 3.01 1.43
CA LEU A 38 8.68 3.13 1.38
C LEU A 38 9.28 3.14 2.79
N ALA A 39 10.40 2.43 2.96
CA ALA A 39 11.13 2.45 4.23
C ALA A 39 11.74 3.83 4.52
N ALA A 40 12.27 4.48 3.48
CA ALA A 40 12.84 5.82 3.50
C ALA A 40 12.62 6.48 2.14
N ALA A 41 12.68 7.81 2.11
CA ALA A 41 12.68 8.54 0.84
C ALA A 41 13.92 8.14 0.01
N PRO A 42 13.83 8.11 -1.33
CA PRO A 42 14.99 7.88 -2.19
C PRO A 42 16.13 8.85 -1.84
N ALA A 43 17.36 8.34 -1.80
CA ALA A 43 18.53 9.14 -1.46
C ALA A 43 18.69 10.29 -2.46
N ARG A 44 18.80 11.53 -1.95
CA ARG A 44 19.13 12.70 -2.77
C ARG A 44 20.56 12.53 -3.30
N SER A 45 20.73 12.52 -4.62
CA SER A 45 22.04 12.56 -5.25
C SER A 45 22.74 13.86 -4.87
N VAL A 46 23.76 13.80 -4.01
CA VAL A 46 24.61 14.96 -3.70
C VAL A 46 25.67 15.04 -4.80
N GLY A 47 25.55 16.00 -5.73
CA GLY A 47 26.71 16.45 -6.51
C GLY A 47 26.63 16.58 -8.03
N ALA A 48 25.48 16.41 -8.70
CA ALA A 48 25.38 16.70 -10.13
C ALA A 48 24.00 17.23 -10.49
N ASP A 49 23.96 18.49 -10.94
CA ASP A 49 22.83 19.27 -11.46
C ASP A 49 21.51 19.25 -10.64
N ARG A 50 20.80 20.38 -10.60
CA ARG A 50 19.61 20.55 -9.74
C ARG A 50 18.35 19.89 -10.32
N SER A 51 18.43 18.62 -10.71
CA SER A 51 17.26 17.76 -10.93
C SER A 51 17.45 16.50 -10.08
N ALA A 52 17.18 16.62 -8.78
CA ALA A 52 16.94 15.42 -7.99
C ALA A 52 15.63 14.83 -8.51
N ASP A 53 15.68 13.63 -9.10
CA ASP A 53 14.49 12.90 -9.53
C ASP A 53 13.53 12.82 -8.33
N SER A 54 12.38 13.46 -8.48
CA SER A 54 11.32 13.42 -7.49
C SER A 54 10.78 11.99 -7.38
N LEU A 55 10.09 11.67 -6.28
CA LEU A 55 9.38 10.39 -6.18
C LEU A 55 8.42 10.18 -7.36
N LEU A 56 7.84 11.26 -7.90
CA LEU A 56 7.03 11.22 -9.10
C LEU A 56 7.82 10.75 -10.33
N ASP A 57 9.03 11.27 -10.54
CA ASP A 57 9.88 10.87 -11.68
C ASP A 57 10.22 9.37 -11.62
N VAL A 58 10.56 8.86 -10.43
CA VAL A 58 10.81 7.42 -10.23
C VAL A 58 9.57 6.58 -10.52
N LEU A 59 8.39 7.02 -10.05
CA LEU A 59 7.13 6.33 -10.31
C LEU A 59 6.75 6.37 -11.79
N GLN A 60 6.91 7.51 -12.46
CA GLN A 60 6.64 7.69 -13.89
C GLN A 60 7.59 6.85 -14.74
N ALA A 61 8.89 6.86 -14.45
CA ALA A 61 9.87 6.01 -15.11
C ALA A 61 9.51 4.53 -14.95
N ALA A 62 9.10 4.13 -13.74
CA ALA A 62 8.67 2.77 -13.49
C ALA A 62 7.39 2.40 -14.27
N ALA A 63 6.40 3.29 -14.31
CA ALA A 63 5.13 3.10 -15.00
C ALA A 63 5.25 3.16 -16.53
N ALA A 64 6.30 3.80 -17.07
CA ALA A 64 6.56 3.93 -18.50
C ALA A 64 7.16 2.66 -19.13
N ARG A 65 7.55 1.65 -18.33
CA ARG A 65 8.11 0.39 -18.85
C ARG A 65 7.12 -0.29 -19.79
N ASP A 66 7.59 -0.64 -20.98
CA ASP A 66 6.82 -1.42 -21.94
C ASP A 66 6.92 -2.91 -21.61
N LEU A 67 5.79 -3.52 -21.27
CA LEU A 67 5.67 -4.95 -21.03
C LEU A 67 4.95 -5.68 -22.17
N SER A 68 4.75 -5.00 -23.32
CA SER A 68 4.03 -5.52 -24.48
C SER A 68 2.61 -6.02 -24.15
N ASP A 69 1.97 -5.40 -23.16
CA ASP A 69 0.63 -5.73 -22.67
C ASP A 69 -0.45 -4.72 -23.11
N PHE A 70 -0.09 -3.83 -24.05
CA PHE A 70 -0.92 -2.76 -24.64
C PHE A 70 -1.38 -1.66 -23.67
N PHE A 71 -1.12 -1.77 -22.37
CA PHE A 71 -1.48 -0.75 -21.41
C PHE A 71 -0.47 0.41 -21.39
N VAL A 72 -0.97 1.62 -21.24
CA VAL A 72 -0.19 2.81 -20.90
C VAL A 72 -0.68 3.34 -19.56
N PHE A 73 0.25 3.63 -18.64
CA PHE A 73 -0.08 4.19 -17.33
C PHE A 73 0.53 5.58 -17.21
N LEU A 74 -0.32 6.57 -16.91
CA LEU A 74 0.08 7.95 -16.69
C LEU A 74 -0.14 8.28 -15.21
N ILE A 75 0.94 8.61 -14.50
CA ILE A 75 0.91 9.04 -13.10
C ILE A 75 1.03 10.57 -13.09
N GLY A 76 0.00 11.25 -12.60
CA GLY A 76 -0.03 12.72 -12.52
C GLY A 76 0.59 13.27 -11.24
N GLU A 77 0.63 14.60 -11.14
CA GLU A 77 1.09 15.34 -9.96
C GLU A 77 0.33 14.94 -8.69
N PRO A 78 0.97 15.00 -7.50
CA PRO A 78 0.32 14.64 -6.25
C PRO A 78 -0.85 15.59 -5.93
N THR A 79 -1.98 15.02 -5.54
CA THR A 79 -3.23 15.77 -5.28
C THR A 79 -3.55 15.90 -3.79
N LEU A 80 -2.92 15.08 -2.95
CA LEU A 80 -3.14 15.09 -1.51
C LEU A 80 -1.86 14.63 -0.80
N GLU A 81 -1.49 15.30 0.29
CA GLU A 81 -0.45 14.86 1.21
C GLU A 81 -1.02 13.82 2.19
N LEU A 82 -0.31 12.72 2.38
CA LEU A 82 -0.72 11.63 3.25
C LEU A 82 -0.10 11.77 4.64
N ASP A 83 -0.89 11.46 5.66
CA ASP A 83 -0.45 11.38 7.05
C ASP A 83 0.29 10.05 7.30
N ALA A 84 1.55 10.02 6.88
CA ALA A 84 2.50 8.93 7.10
C ALA A 84 3.73 9.46 7.87
N PRO A 85 4.50 8.59 8.58
CA PRO A 85 5.53 9.04 9.52
C PRO A 85 6.55 10.04 8.97
N TYR A 86 6.90 9.92 7.69
CA TYR A 86 7.81 10.84 7.00
C TYR A 86 7.16 11.50 5.77
N GLY A 87 5.83 11.68 5.83
CA GLY A 87 5.02 12.20 4.74
C GLY A 87 4.70 11.15 3.67
N GLY A 88 3.94 11.57 2.68
CA GLY A 88 3.51 10.73 1.57
C GLY A 88 2.58 11.51 0.67
N ALA A 89 2.22 10.94 -0.47
CA ALA A 89 1.35 11.60 -1.41
C ALA A 89 0.43 10.63 -2.14
N ARG A 90 -0.74 11.16 -2.51
CA ARG A 90 -1.70 10.52 -3.41
C ARG A 90 -1.47 11.02 -4.83
N TYR A 91 -1.25 10.10 -5.75
CA TYR A 91 -1.06 10.38 -7.17
C TYR A 91 -2.27 9.87 -7.97
N PRO A 92 -2.86 10.70 -8.85
CA PRO A 92 -3.88 10.23 -9.77
C PRO A 92 -3.22 9.38 -10.86
N VAL A 93 -3.83 8.23 -11.18
CA VAL A 93 -3.36 7.33 -12.24
C VAL A 93 -4.44 7.19 -13.30
N GLU A 94 -4.04 7.38 -14.55
CA GLU A 94 -4.85 7.04 -15.72
C GLU A 94 -4.23 5.83 -16.43
N ALA A 95 -5.00 4.76 -16.53
CA ALA A 95 -4.68 3.60 -17.35
C ALA A 95 -5.39 3.74 -18.69
N ALA A 96 -4.64 3.69 -19.79
CA ALA A 96 -5.15 3.70 -21.15
C ALA A 96 -4.87 2.37 -21.85
N LEU A 97 -5.77 1.99 -22.74
CA LEU A 97 -5.66 0.82 -23.62
C LEU A 97 -6.20 1.24 -24.99
N ASP A 98 -5.42 1.00 -26.06
CA ASP A 98 -5.77 1.42 -27.43
C ASP A 98 -6.10 2.92 -27.53
N GLY A 99 -5.29 3.76 -26.86
CA GLY A 99 -5.46 5.22 -26.85
C GLY A 99 -6.70 5.75 -26.12
N ARG A 100 -7.48 4.87 -25.47
CA ARG A 100 -8.67 5.26 -24.69
C ARG A 100 -8.44 5.03 -23.21
N THR A 101 -9.03 5.89 -22.38
CA THR A 101 -9.06 5.70 -20.92
C THR A 101 -9.77 4.37 -20.61
N PHE A 102 -9.03 3.43 -20.03
CA PHE A 102 -9.56 2.16 -19.53
C PHE A 102 -10.02 2.29 -18.08
N ALA A 103 -9.21 2.91 -17.23
CA ALA A 103 -9.53 3.12 -15.82
C ALA A 103 -8.82 4.34 -15.25
N LYS A 104 -9.41 4.91 -14.20
CA LYS A 104 -8.80 5.95 -13.35
C LYS A 104 -8.88 5.50 -11.89
N PHE A 105 -7.79 5.66 -11.17
CA PHE A 105 -7.66 5.28 -9.76
C PHE A 105 -6.53 6.07 -9.10
N HIS A 106 -6.31 5.90 -7.79
CA HIS A 106 -5.22 6.56 -7.09
C HIS A 106 -4.10 5.59 -6.69
N LEU A 107 -2.89 6.12 -6.68
CA LEU A 107 -1.71 5.51 -6.10
C LEU A 107 -1.31 6.31 -4.87
N ASP A 108 -1.48 5.72 -3.69
CA ASP A 108 -1.06 6.29 -2.42
C ASP A 108 0.33 5.78 -2.08
N VAL A 109 1.25 6.70 -1.80
CA VAL A 109 2.64 6.35 -1.48
C VAL A 109 3.02 6.97 -0.15
N GLY A 110 3.12 6.14 0.89
CA GLY A 110 3.56 6.53 2.22
C GLY A 110 5.07 6.34 2.41
N ILE A 111 5.72 7.29 3.05
CA ILE A 111 7.14 7.22 3.40
C ILE A 111 7.28 6.97 4.90
N GLY A 112 8.19 6.08 5.24
CA GLY A 112 8.50 5.74 6.61
C GLY A 112 7.68 4.58 7.13
N ASP A 113 7.29 3.65 6.27
CA ASP A 113 6.73 2.38 6.71
C ASP A 113 7.84 1.40 7.11
N MET A 114 7.56 0.51 8.05
CA MET A 114 8.42 -0.64 8.26
C MET A 114 8.27 -1.60 7.08
N GLN A 115 9.39 -2.14 6.63
CA GLN A 115 9.44 -3.20 5.63
C GLN A 115 10.06 -4.43 6.29
N GLY A 116 9.30 -5.07 7.19
CA GLY A 116 9.77 -6.20 7.96
C GLY A 116 10.18 -7.38 7.05
N GLU A 117 11.20 -8.11 7.48
CA GLU A 117 11.65 -9.34 6.80
C GLU A 117 11.21 -10.59 7.58
N PRO A 118 10.89 -11.70 6.89
CA PRO A 118 10.79 -11.81 5.43
C PRO A 118 9.53 -11.10 4.89
N ALA A 119 9.69 -10.41 3.76
CA ALA A 119 8.58 -9.91 2.96
C ALA A 119 7.60 -11.03 2.60
N GLU A 120 6.31 -10.72 2.55
CA GLU A 120 5.34 -11.65 2.00
C GLU A 120 5.23 -11.42 0.49
N VAL A 121 5.37 -12.48 -0.32
CA VAL A 121 5.18 -12.38 -1.78
C VAL A 121 3.72 -12.62 -2.10
N VAL A 122 3.13 -11.71 -2.86
CA VAL A 122 1.77 -11.83 -3.38
C VAL A 122 1.83 -12.24 -4.84
N THR A 123 1.07 -13.28 -5.19
CA THR A 123 0.85 -13.68 -6.58
C THR A 123 -0.65 -13.56 -6.85
N PRO A 124 -1.10 -12.56 -7.63
CA PRO A 124 -2.49 -12.40 -7.98
C PRO A 124 -2.95 -13.57 -8.86
N ARG A 125 -4.26 -13.76 -8.94
CA ARG A 125 -4.85 -14.70 -9.90
C ARG A 125 -4.43 -14.30 -11.32
N ASP A 126 -4.20 -15.30 -12.15
CA ASP A 126 -3.95 -15.08 -13.56
C ASP A 126 -5.23 -14.62 -14.29
N TRP A 127 -5.44 -13.31 -14.33
CA TRP A 127 -6.58 -12.70 -15.01
C TRP A 127 -6.36 -12.50 -16.50
N LEU A 128 -5.11 -12.32 -16.92
CA LEU A 128 -4.75 -11.92 -18.29
C LEU A 128 -3.93 -12.99 -19.04
N GLY A 129 -3.76 -14.18 -18.46
CA GLY A 129 -3.08 -15.29 -19.12
C GLY A 129 -3.75 -15.71 -20.44
N PHE A 130 -5.06 -15.52 -20.58
CA PHE A 130 -5.77 -15.72 -21.86
C PHE A 130 -5.26 -14.79 -22.97
N ALA A 131 -4.68 -13.64 -22.60
CA ALA A 131 -4.08 -12.66 -23.49
C ALA A 131 -2.55 -12.76 -23.53
N GLY A 132 -1.95 -13.81 -22.96
CA GLY A 132 -0.50 -14.02 -22.92
C GLY A 132 0.25 -13.14 -21.92
N ILE A 133 -0.45 -12.47 -20.99
CA ILE A 133 0.14 -11.60 -19.98
C ILE A 133 0.19 -12.36 -18.65
N ALA A 134 1.40 -12.71 -18.21
CA ALA A 134 1.61 -13.47 -16.99
C ALA A 134 1.26 -12.66 -15.72
N ALA A 135 0.76 -13.36 -14.69
CA ALA A 135 0.53 -12.77 -13.38
C ALA A 135 1.86 -12.37 -12.71
N PRO A 136 2.05 -11.10 -12.31
CA PRO A 136 3.28 -10.66 -11.64
C PRO A 136 3.32 -11.13 -10.18
N ALA A 137 4.48 -11.53 -9.68
CA ALA A 137 4.71 -11.74 -8.25
C ALA A 137 5.47 -10.54 -7.68
N PHE A 138 5.06 -10.03 -6.51
CA PHE A 138 5.73 -8.88 -5.91
C PHE A 138 5.70 -8.88 -4.37
N PRO A 139 6.68 -8.23 -3.72
CA PRO A 139 6.71 -8.09 -2.27
C PRO A 139 5.59 -7.18 -1.77
N SER A 140 4.95 -7.65 -0.70
CA SER A 140 3.96 -6.95 0.10
C SER A 140 4.39 -6.99 1.57
N ILE A 141 3.90 -6.05 2.38
CA ILE A 141 4.03 -6.17 3.84
C ILE A 141 3.35 -7.45 4.31
N SER A 142 3.78 -8.02 5.43
CA SER A 142 3.17 -9.23 6.00
C SER A 142 1.73 -9.01 6.47
N ARG A 143 0.96 -10.10 6.64
CA ARG A 143 -0.39 -10.05 7.26
C ARG A 143 -0.36 -9.41 8.65
N GLU A 144 0.69 -9.65 9.42
CA GLU A 144 0.91 -9.07 10.74
C GLU A 144 1.11 -7.55 10.69
N GLU A 145 1.86 -7.06 9.70
CA GLU A 145 2.02 -5.62 9.45
C GLU A 145 0.71 -4.98 8.99
N HIS A 146 -0.06 -5.64 8.11
CA HIS A 146 -1.41 -5.18 7.77
C HIS A 146 -2.31 -5.07 9.01
N PHE A 147 -2.28 -6.08 9.89
CA PHE A 147 -3.04 -6.04 11.13
C PHE A 147 -2.62 -4.87 12.02
N ALA A 148 -1.31 -4.68 12.20
CA ALA A 148 -0.76 -3.59 13.01
C ALA A 148 -1.14 -2.19 12.47
N GLU A 149 -1.02 -1.97 11.16
CA GLU A 149 -1.42 -0.70 10.52
C GLU A 149 -2.91 -0.43 10.71
N LYS A 150 -3.75 -1.46 10.56
CA LYS A 150 -5.21 -1.35 10.72
C LYS A 150 -5.63 -1.12 12.15
N LEU A 151 -5.01 -1.82 13.08
CA LEU A 151 -5.23 -1.62 14.51
C LEU A 151 -4.92 -0.18 14.88
N HIS A 152 -3.74 0.32 14.52
CA HIS A 152 -3.37 1.71 14.77
C HIS A 152 -4.35 2.71 14.14
N ALA A 153 -4.76 2.50 12.88
CA ALA A 153 -5.71 3.39 12.21
C ALA A 153 -7.12 3.37 12.83
N TYR A 154 -7.54 2.20 13.32
CA TYR A 154 -8.80 1.96 14.02
C TYR A 154 -8.81 2.70 15.37
N THR A 155 -7.71 2.60 16.15
CA THR A 155 -7.59 3.15 17.50
C THR A 155 -7.15 4.60 17.57
N LEU A 156 -6.72 5.20 16.45
CA LEU A 156 -6.25 6.57 16.40
C LEU A 156 -7.30 7.56 16.95
N PRO A 157 -6.98 8.32 18.01
CA PRO A 157 -7.88 9.35 18.52
C PRO A 157 -8.15 10.41 17.45
N ARG A 158 -9.44 10.67 17.18
CA ARG A 158 -9.86 11.68 16.20
C ARG A 158 -10.64 12.78 16.89
N THR A 159 -10.19 14.02 16.74
CA THR A 159 -10.92 15.21 17.19
C THR A 159 -11.76 15.77 16.05
N GLY A 160 -13.07 15.93 16.25
CA GLY A 160 -13.94 16.70 15.36
C GLY A 160 -14.70 15.91 14.30
N GLN A 161 -14.16 14.82 13.74
CA GLN A 161 -14.90 13.95 12.83
C GLN A 161 -15.08 12.54 13.42
N PRO A 162 -16.29 11.95 13.30
CA PRO A 162 -16.51 10.57 13.71
C PRO A 162 -15.58 9.62 12.96
N ASN A 163 -15.05 8.62 13.67
CA ASN A 163 -14.18 7.62 13.07
C ASN A 163 -14.94 6.86 11.95
N SER A 164 -14.48 6.98 10.70
CA SER A 164 -15.10 6.33 9.53
C SER A 164 -14.40 5.03 9.13
N ARG A 165 -13.50 4.51 9.97
CA ARG A 165 -12.68 3.31 9.72
C ARG A 165 -13.42 1.99 9.97
N VAL A 166 -14.73 1.93 9.72
CA VAL A 166 -15.53 0.68 9.81
C VAL A 166 -14.87 -0.48 9.06
N LYS A 167 -14.29 -0.16 7.89
CA LYS A 167 -13.59 -1.14 7.04
C LYS A 167 -12.34 -1.73 7.69
N ASP A 168 -11.65 -0.99 8.56
CA ASP A 168 -10.47 -1.53 9.26
C ASP A 168 -10.87 -2.61 10.27
N LEU A 169 -12.03 -2.50 10.93
CA LEU A 169 -12.55 -3.56 11.80
C LEU A 169 -12.85 -4.84 11.01
N ILE A 170 -13.50 -4.72 9.85
CA ILE A 170 -13.78 -5.87 8.97
C ILE A 170 -12.48 -6.53 8.54
N ASP A 171 -11.50 -5.74 8.11
CA ASP A 171 -10.22 -6.26 7.64
C ASP A 171 -9.41 -6.91 8.80
N LEU A 172 -9.50 -6.39 10.03
CA LEU A 172 -8.91 -7.02 11.23
C LEU A 172 -9.54 -8.39 11.53
N VAL A 173 -10.88 -8.47 11.51
CA VAL A 173 -11.60 -9.75 11.71
C VAL A 173 -11.23 -10.74 10.62
N LEU A 174 -11.22 -10.29 9.36
CA LEU A 174 -10.82 -11.11 8.23
C LEU A 174 -9.41 -11.67 8.40
N LEU A 175 -8.45 -10.84 8.81
CA LEU A 175 -7.07 -11.27 9.06
C LEU A 175 -6.96 -12.31 10.19
N MET A 176 -7.79 -12.20 11.22
CA MET A 176 -7.84 -13.19 12.31
C MET A 176 -8.48 -14.51 11.88
N GLU A 177 -9.53 -14.47 11.07
CA GLU A 177 -10.27 -15.67 10.66
C GLU A 177 -9.59 -16.44 9.53
N THR A 178 -8.95 -15.74 8.59
CA THR A 178 -8.40 -16.34 7.36
C THR A 178 -6.89 -16.54 7.40
N GLY A 179 -6.20 -15.88 8.34
CA GLY A 179 -4.75 -15.91 8.46
C GLY A 179 -4.27 -16.64 9.71
N ALA A 180 -3.33 -17.57 9.54
CA ALA A 180 -2.50 -18.01 10.66
C ALA A 180 -1.48 -16.92 11.00
N LEU A 181 -1.93 -15.84 11.65
CA LEU A 181 -1.04 -14.78 12.15
C LEU A 181 -0.07 -15.38 13.16
N ASN A 182 1.23 -15.20 12.93
CA ASN A 182 2.23 -15.64 13.89
C ASN A 182 2.20 -14.69 15.12
N PRO A 183 1.95 -15.19 16.35
CA PRO A 183 1.76 -14.32 17.51
C PRO A 183 2.97 -13.44 17.85
N GLU A 184 4.19 -13.93 17.65
CA GLU A 184 5.41 -13.17 17.94
C GLU A 184 5.65 -12.08 16.90
N ARG A 185 5.49 -12.42 15.61
CA ARG A 185 5.57 -11.44 14.52
C ARG A 185 4.50 -10.37 14.66
N LEU A 186 3.27 -10.75 15.04
CA LEU A 186 2.17 -9.83 15.26
C LEU A 186 2.47 -8.86 16.40
N ARG A 187 2.94 -9.36 17.54
CA ARG A 187 3.33 -8.52 18.68
C ARG A 187 4.42 -7.52 18.29
N ASN A 188 5.43 -7.96 17.56
CA ASN A 188 6.50 -7.09 17.09
C ASN A 188 5.96 -6.04 16.10
N ALA A 189 5.17 -6.44 15.10
CA ALA A 189 4.59 -5.53 14.12
C ALA A 189 3.71 -4.44 14.76
N VAL A 190 2.87 -4.83 15.73
CA VAL A 190 2.02 -3.89 16.49
C VAL A 190 2.88 -2.91 17.27
N ARG A 191 3.84 -3.40 18.07
CA ARG A 191 4.74 -2.52 18.85
C ARG A 191 5.46 -1.54 17.92
N ASP A 192 6.07 -2.05 16.86
CA ASP A 192 6.92 -1.26 15.98
C ASP A 192 6.09 -0.20 15.22
N THR A 193 4.86 -0.54 14.81
CA THR A 193 3.95 0.41 14.15
C THR A 193 3.54 1.54 15.08
N PHE A 194 3.14 1.23 16.32
CA PHE A 194 2.74 2.24 17.30
C PHE A 194 3.92 3.12 17.72
N SER A 195 5.08 2.52 18.03
CA SER A 195 6.28 3.27 18.40
C SER A 195 6.74 4.20 17.28
N ARG A 196 6.65 3.76 16.02
CA ARG A 196 7.10 4.56 14.86
C ARG A 196 6.13 5.69 14.52
N ARG A 197 4.83 5.44 14.60
CA ARG A 197 3.82 6.48 14.33
C ARG A 197 3.73 7.49 15.46
N GLY A 198 3.94 7.08 16.71
CA GLY A 198 4.09 7.99 17.86
C GLY A 198 2.87 8.88 18.13
N THR A 199 1.70 8.54 17.59
CA THR A 199 0.49 9.37 17.69
C THR A 199 -0.34 9.10 18.95
N HIS A 200 -0.34 7.85 19.42
CA HIS A 200 -1.02 7.40 20.64
C HIS A 200 -0.43 6.08 21.12
N GLU A 201 -0.70 5.73 22.37
CA GLU A 201 -0.27 4.45 22.94
C GLU A 201 -1.14 3.29 22.44
N LEU A 202 -0.59 2.07 22.45
CA LEU A 202 -1.34 0.85 22.17
C LEU A 202 -2.43 0.66 23.24
N PRO A 203 -3.72 0.68 22.88
CA PRO A 203 -4.77 0.53 23.89
C PRO A 203 -4.77 -0.86 24.51
N ILE A 204 -4.99 -0.90 25.83
CA ILE A 204 -5.16 -2.14 26.60
C ILE A 204 -6.54 -2.76 26.33
N VAL A 205 -7.52 -1.92 26.00
CA VAL A 205 -8.91 -2.32 25.72
C VAL A 205 -9.34 -1.63 24.42
N LEU A 206 -9.92 -2.41 23.50
CA LEU A 206 -10.59 -1.86 22.33
C LEU A 206 -12.01 -1.48 22.70
N GLU A 207 -12.32 -0.19 22.60
CA GLU A 207 -13.69 0.28 22.76
C GLU A 207 -14.58 -0.34 21.66
N PRO A 208 -15.85 -0.67 21.99
CA PRO A 208 -16.78 -1.14 20.99
C PRO A 208 -16.94 -0.08 19.88
N PRO A 209 -17.16 -0.51 18.63
CA PRO A 209 -17.38 0.43 17.54
C PRO A 209 -18.59 1.32 17.85
N PRO A 210 -18.56 2.60 17.45
CA PRO A 210 -19.70 3.49 17.60
C PRO A 210 -20.97 2.96 16.93
N THR A 211 -22.14 3.28 17.48
CA THR A 211 -23.43 2.79 16.97
C THR A 211 -23.83 3.30 15.58
N PHE A 212 -23.11 4.27 15.03
CA PHE A 212 -23.37 4.84 13.70
C PHE A 212 -22.57 4.16 12.58
N TRP A 213 -21.76 3.15 12.92
CA TRP A 213 -21.07 2.29 11.97
C TRP A 213 -22.01 1.27 11.35
#